data_AF-A0AAD7R527-F1
#
_entry.id   AF-A0AAD7R527-F1
#
_cell.length_a   1.000
_cell.length_b   1.000
_cell.length_c   1.000
_cell.angle_alpha   90.00
_cell.angle_beta   90.00
_cell.angle_gamma   90.00
#
_symmetry.space_group_name_H-M   'P 1'
#
loop_
_entity.id
_entity.type
_entity.pdbx_description
1 polymer ?
#
loop_
_entity_poly.entity_id
_entity_poly.type
_entity_poly.pdbx_seq_one_letter_code
_entity_poly.pdbx_strand_id
1 'polypeptide(L)'
;MSAVSVTEPLCEPCTYDATFKVEVHMKKPLMPVHLSSQQVGMEILCLCCQLDLLIRAQVHQFQEQLKQDTSPVESDSFHRQGGEIIDRMNLCLGHLPKPVPQLEDYLDAVGLSAMFPRVEVFLIHGSPVDVLGRPAMDDYFPHIGKLNQLLVLSQQLEDDVKHLGSHRYIAHQLSVQVLSSFKGILPLSVLKRDIEANFKQLKTSLVTEEGSKMEPQLPAHYVSWILDLTHTILSSVSLLPEDLTEALSPAMAFVSSLS
;
A
#
# COMPACT_ATOMS: atom_id res chain seq x y z
N MET A 1 -8.21 24.35 -13.37
CA MET A 1 -7.32 23.89 -14.45
C MET A 1 -6.25 24.95 -14.64
N SER A 2 -5.09 24.79 -13.99
CA SER A 2 -3.97 25.71 -14.22
C SER A 2 -3.24 25.28 -15.47
N ALA A 3 -3.22 26.17 -16.47
CA ALA A 3 -2.38 26.00 -17.65
C ALA A 3 -0.91 26.00 -17.20
N VAL A 4 -0.20 24.92 -17.49
CA VAL A 4 1.26 24.90 -17.38
C VAL A 4 1.77 25.91 -18.41
N SER A 5 2.38 27.00 -17.95
CA SER A 5 3.04 27.97 -18.82
C SER A 5 4.15 27.25 -19.57
N VAL A 6 3.99 27.08 -20.89
CA VAL A 6 5.02 26.52 -21.75
C VAL A 6 6.15 27.54 -21.80
N THR A 7 7.23 27.27 -21.07
CA THR A 7 8.47 28.04 -21.18
C THR A 7 9.10 27.77 -22.54
N GLU A 8 9.56 28.83 -23.21
CA GLU A 8 10.34 28.71 -24.43
C GLU A 8 11.58 27.83 -24.20
N PRO A 9 11.95 26.98 -25.16
CA PRO A 9 13.11 26.12 -25.02
C PRO A 9 14.37 26.98 -24.81
N LEU A 10 15.19 26.60 -23.83
CA LEU A 10 16.45 27.31 -23.49
C LEU A 10 17.47 27.33 -24.65
N CYS A 11 17.25 26.50 -25.67
CA CYS A 11 18.11 26.32 -26.83
C CYS A 11 17.29 25.69 -27.97
N GLU A 12 17.48 26.16 -29.20
CA GLU A 12 17.00 25.46 -30.40
C GLU A 12 17.92 24.27 -30.70
N PRO A 13 17.41 23.02 -30.77
CA PRO A 13 18.24 21.88 -31.12
C PRO A 13 18.87 22.10 -32.50
N CYS A 14 20.20 22.03 -32.60
CA CYS A 14 20.88 22.03 -33.89
C CYS A 14 20.39 20.86 -34.75
N THR A 15 20.48 21.02 -36.08
CA THR A 15 20.13 20.00 -37.06
C THR A 15 20.74 18.65 -36.69
N TYR A 16 19.89 17.66 -36.41
CA TYR A 16 20.31 16.30 -36.09
C TYR A 16 20.99 15.68 -37.31
N ASP A 17 22.27 15.37 -37.20
CA ASP A 17 23.01 14.61 -38.20
C ASP A 17 22.77 13.12 -37.96
N ALA A 18 22.07 12.48 -38.90
CA ALA A 18 21.69 11.06 -38.85
C ALA A 18 22.88 10.09 -38.87
N THR A 19 24.11 10.58 -39.10
CA THR A 19 25.33 9.76 -38.97
C THR A 19 25.71 9.48 -37.51
N PHE A 20 25.27 10.32 -36.57
CA PHE A 20 25.43 10.05 -35.14
C PHE A 20 24.32 9.10 -34.68
N LYS A 21 24.68 7.87 -34.36
CA LYS A 21 23.78 6.93 -33.66
C LYS A 21 23.58 7.43 -32.24
N VAL A 22 22.55 8.24 -32.01
CA VAL A 22 22.15 8.66 -30.67
C VAL A 22 21.23 7.61 -30.08
N GLU A 23 21.68 6.95 -29.01
CA GLU A 23 20.84 6.02 -28.26
C GLU A 23 20.01 6.82 -27.23
N VAL A 24 18.74 7.01 -27.54
CA VAL A 24 17.82 7.76 -26.68
C VAL A 24 17.44 6.91 -25.48
N HIS A 25 17.98 7.27 -24.31
CA HIS A 25 17.67 6.62 -23.06
C HIS A 25 16.60 7.40 -22.28
N MET A 26 15.33 7.19 -22.64
CA MET A 26 14.19 7.87 -22.00
C MET A 26 14.07 7.60 -20.49
N LYS A 27 14.70 6.52 -19.99
CA LYS A 27 14.55 6.02 -18.63
C LYS A 27 15.81 6.14 -17.76
N LYS A 28 16.95 6.59 -18.31
CA LYS A 28 18.18 6.76 -17.51
C LYS A 28 18.21 8.14 -16.87
N PRO A 29 18.60 8.25 -15.58
CA PRO A 29 18.77 9.55 -14.95
C PRO A 29 19.91 10.32 -15.65
N LEU A 30 19.74 11.64 -15.77
CA LEU A 30 20.74 12.53 -16.37
C LEU A 30 22.04 12.59 -15.55
N MET A 31 21.98 12.25 -14.26
CA MET A 31 23.12 12.14 -13.37
C MET A 31 23.28 10.69 -12.88
N PRO A 32 24.52 10.19 -12.72
CA PRO A 32 24.75 8.86 -12.18
C PRO A 32 24.34 8.82 -10.70
N VAL A 33 23.19 8.19 -10.44
CA VAL A 33 22.76 7.85 -9.08
C VAL A 33 23.68 6.75 -8.58
N HIS A 34 24.25 6.91 -7.38
CA HIS A 34 25.00 5.85 -6.72
C HIS A 34 24.22 5.41 -5.50
N LEU A 35 23.70 4.19 -5.53
CA LEU A 35 23.01 3.59 -4.41
C LEU A 35 24.03 2.91 -3.48
N SER A 36 23.91 3.11 -2.17
CA SER A 36 24.60 2.27 -1.18
C SER A 36 24.03 0.85 -1.19
N SER A 37 24.76 -0.13 -0.63
CA SER A 37 24.25 -1.51 -0.51
C SER A 37 22.92 -1.60 0.24
N GLN A 38 22.73 -0.74 1.26
CA GLN A 38 21.47 -0.62 1.98
C GLN A 38 20.35 -0.09 1.07
N GLN A 39 20.62 0.95 0.28
CA GLN A 39 19.64 1.50 -0.67
C GLN A 39 19.28 0.51 -1.77
N VAL A 40 20.24 -0.29 -2.24
CA VAL A 40 19.98 -1.41 -3.16
C VAL A 40 19.03 -2.42 -2.50
N GLY A 41 19.32 -2.86 -1.27
CA GLY A 41 18.44 -3.79 -0.54
C GLY A 41 17.01 -3.26 -0.38
N MET A 42 16.84 -1.97 -0.07
CA MET A 42 15.52 -1.33 0.02
C MET A 42 14.79 -1.28 -1.33
N GLU A 43 15.46 -0.88 -2.40
CA GLU A 43 14.84 -0.80 -3.72
C GLU A 43 14.47 -2.20 -4.24
N ILE A 44 15.34 -3.21 -4.04
CA ILE A 44 15.03 -4.59 -4.41
C ILE A 44 13.83 -5.11 -3.60
N LEU A 45 13.75 -4.85 -2.29
CA LEU A 45 12.55 -5.17 -1.50
C LEU A 45 11.28 -4.55 -2.10
N CYS A 46 11.32 -3.26 -2.43
CA CYS A 46 10.19 -2.56 -3.03
C CYS A 46 9.80 -3.11 -4.42
N LEU A 47 10.79 -3.53 -5.22
CA LEU A 47 10.57 -4.15 -6.53
C LEU A 47 10.01 -5.57 -6.39
N CYS A 48 10.47 -6.35 -5.42
CA CYS A 48 9.92 -7.68 -5.12
C CYS A 48 8.45 -7.58 -4.72
N CYS A 49 8.09 -6.61 -3.88
CA CYS A 49 6.70 -6.31 -3.55
C CYS A 49 5.84 -6.01 -4.79
N GLN A 50 6.34 -5.19 -5.72
CA GLN A 50 5.62 -4.85 -6.96
C GLN A 50 5.43 -6.07 -7.85
N LEU A 51 6.49 -6.87 -8.04
CA LEU A 51 6.46 -8.05 -8.88
C LEU A 51 5.56 -9.14 -8.28
N ASP A 52 5.61 -9.35 -6.96
CA ASP A 52 4.74 -10.30 -6.25
C ASP A 52 3.26 -9.95 -6.44
N LEU A 53 2.89 -8.68 -6.27
CA LEU A 53 1.52 -8.21 -6.50
C LEU A 53 1.08 -8.41 -7.95
N LEU A 54 1.98 -8.12 -8.91
CA LEU A 54 1.73 -8.31 -10.33
C LEU A 54 1.50 -9.79 -10.68
N ILE A 55 2.32 -10.70 -10.12
CA ILE A 55 2.17 -12.15 -10.26
C ILE A 55 0.84 -12.61 -9.67
N ARG A 56 0.49 -12.16 -8.46
CA ARG A 56 -0.80 -12.51 -7.82
C ARG A 56 -1.99 -12.07 -8.66
N ALA A 57 -1.95 -10.88 -9.24
CA ALA A 57 -3.01 -10.39 -10.12
C ALA A 57 -3.15 -11.28 -11.36
N GLN A 58 -2.03 -11.70 -11.96
CA GLN A 58 -2.04 -12.59 -13.12
C GLN A 58 -2.55 -14.01 -12.79
N VAL A 59 -2.15 -14.57 -11.65
CA VAL A 59 -2.67 -15.85 -11.16
C VAL A 59 -4.17 -15.77 -10.90
N HIS A 60 -4.67 -14.68 -10.30
CA HIS A 60 -6.10 -14.48 -10.10
C HIS A 60 -6.84 -14.40 -11.44
N GLN A 61 -6.28 -13.69 -12.43
CA GLN A 61 -6.85 -13.63 -13.78
C GLN A 61 -6.94 -15.02 -14.42
N PHE A 62 -5.93 -15.87 -14.27
CA PHE A 62 -5.99 -17.26 -14.74
C PHE A 62 -7.12 -18.04 -14.09
N GLN A 63 -7.30 -17.91 -12.78
CA GLN A 63 -8.39 -18.58 -12.07
C GLN A 63 -9.76 -18.14 -12.58
N GLU A 64 -9.94 -16.87 -12.91
CA GLU A 64 -11.18 -16.35 -13.52
C GLU A 64 -11.38 -16.87 -14.95
N GLN A 65 -10.32 -16.95 -15.75
CA GLN A 65 -10.37 -17.52 -17.10
C GLN A 65 -10.74 -19.02 -17.09
N LEU A 66 -10.19 -19.78 -16.14
CA LEU A 66 -10.52 -21.20 -15.95
C LEU A 66 -11.98 -21.40 -15.54
N LYS A 67 -12.53 -20.52 -14.69
CA LYS A 67 -13.97 -20.54 -14.35
C LYS A 67 -14.88 -20.28 -15.55
N GLN A 68 -14.34 -19.66 -16.61
CA GLN A 68 -15.05 -19.37 -17.86
C GLN A 68 -14.76 -20.41 -18.96
N ASP A 69 -14.15 -21.55 -18.62
CA ASP A 69 -13.73 -22.61 -19.55
C ASP A 69 -12.81 -22.12 -20.69
N THR A 70 -12.07 -21.03 -20.43
CA THR A 70 -11.06 -20.50 -21.36
C THR A 70 -9.67 -20.97 -20.97
N SER A 71 -8.83 -21.27 -21.96
CA SER A 71 -7.42 -21.56 -21.72
C SER A 71 -6.76 -20.33 -21.10
N PRO A 72 -6.02 -20.46 -19.99
CA PRO A 72 -5.30 -19.34 -19.40
C PRO A 72 -4.32 -18.74 -20.41
N VAL A 73 -4.34 -17.42 -20.55
CA VAL A 73 -3.38 -16.69 -21.39
C VAL A 73 -2.82 -15.54 -20.58
N GLU A 74 -1.49 -15.48 -20.52
CA GLU A 74 -0.77 -14.40 -19.87
C GLU A 74 -1.05 -13.08 -20.56
N SER A 75 -1.22 -12.02 -19.78
CA SER A 75 -1.42 -10.69 -20.35
C SER A 75 -0.12 -10.15 -20.95
N ASP A 76 -0.19 -9.52 -22.13
CA ASP A 76 0.93 -8.74 -22.67
C ASP A 76 1.35 -7.62 -21.71
N SER A 77 0.39 -7.06 -20.97
CA SER A 77 0.66 -6.02 -19.97
C SER A 77 1.44 -6.56 -18.78
N PHE A 78 1.19 -7.81 -18.39
CA PHE A 78 1.94 -8.51 -17.33
C PHE A 78 3.40 -8.69 -17.73
N HIS A 79 3.66 -9.25 -18.93
CA HIS A 79 5.02 -9.44 -19.43
C HIS A 79 5.81 -8.15 -19.50
N ARG A 80 5.20 -7.09 -20.05
CA ARG A 80 5.85 -5.78 -20.16
C ARG A 80 6.20 -5.20 -18.80
N GLN A 81 5.26 -5.21 -17.85
CA GLN A 81 5.49 -4.66 -16.51
C GLN A 81 6.47 -5.53 -15.71
N GLY A 82 6.36 -6.85 -15.79
CA GLY A 82 7.26 -7.80 -15.13
C GLY A 82 8.70 -7.65 -15.62
N GLY A 83 8.89 -7.59 -16.95
CA GLY A 83 10.20 -7.31 -17.54
C GLY A 83 10.78 -5.97 -17.10
N GLU A 84 9.98 -4.90 -17.09
CA GLU A 84 10.42 -3.59 -16.61
C GLU A 84 10.85 -3.60 -15.13
N ILE A 85 10.19 -4.39 -14.28
CA ILE A 85 10.57 -4.54 -12.88
C ILE A 85 11.88 -5.31 -12.74
N ILE A 86 12.05 -6.42 -13.48
CA ILE A 86 13.28 -7.23 -13.49
C ILE A 86 14.47 -6.41 -14.01
N ASP A 87 14.28 -5.64 -15.08
CA ASP A 87 15.31 -4.74 -15.61
C ASP A 87 15.74 -3.71 -14.56
N ARG A 88 14.79 -3.15 -13.80
CA ARG A 88 15.08 -2.24 -12.69
C ARG A 88 15.82 -2.94 -11.55
N MET A 89 15.47 -4.17 -11.21
CA MET A 89 16.19 -4.95 -10.19
C MET A 89 17.66 -5.15 -10.60
N ASN A 90 17.90 -5.60 -11.83
CA ASN A 90 19.25 -5.77 -12.37
C ASN A 90 20.04 -4.45 -12.42
N LEU A 91 19.39 -3.35 -12.78
CA LEU A 91 20.01 -2.02 -12.72
C LEU A 91 20.42 -1.66 -11.28
N CYS A 92 19.59 -1.98 -10.28
CA CYS A 92 19.90 -1.74 -8.87
C CYS A 92 21.12 -2.54 -8.41
N LEU A 93 21.21 -3.82 -8.79
CA LEU A 93 22.37 -4.67 -8.48
C LEU A 93 23.66 -4.14 -9.11
N GLY A 94 23.58 -3.44 -10.24
CA GLY A 94 24.71 -2.78 -10.87
C GLY A 94 25.43 -1.74 -10.00
N HIS A 95 24.81 -1.28 -8.90
CA HIS A 95 25.45 -0.39 -7.92
C HIS A 95 26.28 -1.12 -6.86
N LEU A 96 26.22 -2.46 -6.80
CA LEU A 96 27.00 -3.26 -5.86
C LEU A 96 28.46 -3.43 -6.31
N PRO A 97 29.39 -3.73 -5.38
CA PRO A 97 30.77 -4.04 -5.73
C PRO A 97 30.87 -5.21 -6.72
N LYS A 98 31.88 -5.17 -7.60
CA LYS A 98 32.13 -6.27 -8.54
C LYS A 98 32.71 -7.49 -7.82
N PRO A 99 32.36 -8.72 -8.22
CA PRO A 99 31.43 -9.06 -9.30
C PRO A 99 29.97 -8.81 -8.90
N VAL A 100 29.18 -8.27 -9.83
CA VAL A 100 27.75 -8.03 -9.61
C VAL A 100 27.05 -9.40 -9.49
N PRO A 101 26.31 -9.68 -8.40
CA PRO A 101 25.62 -10.95 -8.23
C PRO A 101 24.51 -11.12 -9.28
N GLN A 102 24.16 -12.37 -9.62
CA GLN A 102 22.91 -12.63 -10.33
C GLN A 102 21.73 -12.28 -9.42
N LEU A 103 20.57 -12.02 -10.02
CA LEU A 103 19.39 -11.58 -9.26
C LEU A 103 18.92 -12.66 -8.29
N GLU A 104 18.84 -13.90 -8.75
CA GLU A 104 18.43 -15.07 -7.95
C GLU A 104 19.39 -15.26 -6.76
N ASP A 105 20.71 -15.29 -7.05
CA ASP A 105 21.76 -15.43 -6.02
C ASP A 105 21.69 -14.32 -4.97
N TYR A 106 21.38 -13.09 -5.38
CA TYR A 106 21.23 -11.97 -4.46
C TYR A 106 20.00 -12.15 -3.56
N LEU A 107 18.84 -12.46 -4.14
CA LEU A 107 17.59 -12.66 -3.39
C LEU A 107 17.72 -13.77 -2.35
N ASP A 108 18.39 -14.87 -2.70
CA ASP A 108 18.71 -15.95 -1.78
C ASP A 108 19.66 -15.49 -0.67
N ALA A 109 20.76 -14.82 -1.01
CA ALA A 109 21.75 -14.38 -0.04
C ALA A 109 21.21 -13.41 1.01
N VAL A 110 20.26 -12.54 0.62
CA VAL A 110 19.64 -11.57 1.54
C VAL A 110 18.32 -12.06 2.15
N GLY A 111 17.87 -13.28 1.82
CA GLY A 111 16.65 -13.89 2.35
C GLY A 111 15.34 -13.36 1.77
N LEU A 112 15.40 -12.58 0.67
CA LEU A 112 14.20 -12.09 -0.01
C LEU A 112 13.48 -13.20 -0.79
N SER A 113 14.18 -14.26 -1.23
CA SER A 113 13.56 -15.42 -1.87
C SER A 113 12.54 -16.12 -0.95
N ALA A 114 12.87 -16.23 0.34
CA ALA A 114 11.98 -16.78 1.36
C ALA A 114 10.77 -15.86 1.66
N MET A 115 10.96 -14.53 1.56
CA MET A 115 9.88 -13.55 1.77
C MET A 115 8.94 -13.45 0.56
N PHE A 116 9.48 -13.62 -0.66
CA PHE A 116 8.78 -13.48 -1.94
C PHE A 116 8.94 -14.74 -2.81
N PRO A 117 8.46 -15.91 -2.38
CA PRO A 117 8.65 -17.17 -3.10
C PRO A 117 8.01 -17.17 -4.50
N ARG A 118 6.96 -16.37 -4.73
CA ARG A 118 6.38 -16.20 -6.08
C ARG A 118 7.34 -15.51 -7.03
N VAL A 119 8.10 -14.54 -6.54
CA VAL A 119 9.12 -13.83 -7.34
C VAL A 119 10.24 -14.80 -7.70
N GLU A 120 10.74 -15.57 -6.72
CA GLU A 120 11.75 -16.61 -6.92
C GLU A 120 11.34 -17.60 -8.03
N VAL A 121 10.16 -18.19 -7.89
CA VAL A 121 9.61 -19.14 -8.86
C VAL A 121 9.42 -18.51 -10.23
N PHE A 122 8.97 -17.25 -10.29
CA PHE A 122 8.80 -16.55 -11.55
C PHE A 122 10.14 -16.28 -12.25
N LEU A 123 11.19 -15.92 -11.53
CA LEU A 123 12.52 -15.72 -12.10
C LEU A 123 13.09 -17.02 -12.69
N ILE A 124 12.90 -18.15 -12.01
CA ILE A 124 13.41 -19.46 -12.44
C ILE A 124 12.63 -20.02 -13.64
N HIS A 125 11.29 -19.92 -13.61
CA HIS A 125 10.42 -20.59 -14.58
C HIS A 125 9.89 -19.68 -15.69
N GLY A 126 9.95 -18.36 -15.50
CA GLY A 126 9.45 -17.37 -16.45
C GLY A 126 7.92 -17.32 -16.56
N SER A 127 7.18 -17.96 -15.65
CA SER A 127 5.71 -17.99 -15.68
C SER A 127 5.13 -17.81 -14.27
N PRO A 128 4.02 -17.07 -14.11
CA PRO A 128 3.42 -16.82 -12.81
C PRO A 128 2.70 -18.07 -12.31
N VAL A 129 3.11 -18.55 -11.13
CA VAL A 129 2.56 -19.75 -10.51
C VAL A 129 2.09 -19.42 -9.10
N ASP A 130 1.02 -20.08 -8.67
CA ASP A 130 0.57 -20.01 -7.29
C ASP A 130 1.47 -20.87 -6.39
N VAL A 131 1.81 -20.37 -5.20
CA VAL A 131 2.72 -21.07 -4.30
C VAL A 131 1.92 -21.97 -3.36
N LEU A 132 2.44 -23.18 -3.10
CA LEU A 132 1.88 -24.07 -2.10
C LEU A 132 2.14 -23.51 -0.70
N GLY A 133 1.10 -22.96 -0.08
CA GLY A 133 1.17 -22.35 1.25
C GLY A 133 1.01 -20.84 1.21
N ARG A 134 1.14 -20.20 2.38
CA ARG A 134 0.95 -18.76 2.53
C ARG A 134 2.29 -18.06 2.72
N PRO A 135 2.76 -17.27 1.73
CA PRO A 135 3.99 -16.50 1.87
C PRO A 135 3.94 -15.50 3.04
N ALA A 136 5.12 -15.20 3.62
CA ALA A 136 5.25 -14.33 4.79
C ALA A 136 4.73 -12.90 4.53
N MET A 137 4.84 -12.41 3.29
CA MET A 137 4.43 -11.06 2.89
C MET A 137 2.96 -10.93 2.47
N ASP A 138 2.17 -12.02 2.46
CA ASP A 138 0.79 -12.02 1.96
C ASP A 138 -0.14 -11.05 2.71
N ASP A 139 0.08 -10.91 4.01
CA ASP A 139 -0.72 -10.04 4.90
C ASP A 139 -0.22 -8.59 4.95
N TYR A 140 0.96 -8.29 4.40
CA TYR A 140 1.59 -6.98 4.52
C TYR A 140 0.70 -5.86 3.96
N PHE A 141 0.33 -5.95 2.68
CA PHE A 141 -0.49 -4.93 2.03
C PHE A 141 -1.93 -4.87 2.56
N PRO A 142 -2.64 -6.00 2.77
CA PRO A 142 -3.94 -5.97 3.43
C PRO A 142 -3.89 -5.29 4.81
N HIS A 143 -2.84 -5.55 5.60
CA HIS A 143 -2.70 -4.98 6.92
C HIS A 143 -2.42 -3.47 6.90
N ILE A 144 -1.42 -3.03 6.12
CA ILE A 144 -1.16 -1.59 5.90
C ILE A 144 -2.40 -0.88 5.37
N GLY A 145 -3.11 -1.50 4.43
CA GLY A 145 -4.36 -0.97 3.88
C GLY A 145 -5.42 -0.74 4.96
N LYS A 146 -5.59 -1.68 5.90
CA LYS A 146 -6.50 -1.52 7.05
C LYS A 146 -6.06 -0.40 7.99
N LEU A 147 -4.78 -0.30 8.31
CA LEU A 147 -4.25 0.76 9.19
C LEU A 147 -4.47 2.13 8.56
N ASN A 148 -4.15 2.27 7.27
CA ASN A 148 -4.36 3.51 6.53
C ASN A 148 -5.85 3.86 6.43
N GLN A 149 -6.71 2.89 6.12
CA GLN A 149 -8.15 3.09 6.10
C GLN A 149 -8.66 3.58 7.47
N LEU A 150 -8.20 2.97 8.56
CA LEU A 150 -8.60 3.36 9.90
C LEU A 150 -8.17 4.80 10.24
N LEU A 151 -6.95 5.18 9.85
CA LEU A 151 -6.43 6.54 10.01
C LEU A 151 -7.32 7.56 9.28
N VAL A 152 -7.58 7.34 7.99
CA VAL A 152 -8.36 8.25 7.14
C VAL A 152 -9.81 8.37 7.63
N LEU A 153 -10.44 7.25 7.97
CA LEU A 153 -11.83 7.25 8.45
C LEU A 153 -11.96 7.92 9.82
N SER A 154 -10.94 7.82 10.68
CA SER A 154 -10.92 8.50 11.98
C SER A 154 -10.74 10.02 11.82
N GLN A 155 -9.89 10.46 10.89
CA GLN A 155 -9.75 11.89 10.54
C GLN A 155 -11.06 12.46 9.99
N GLN A 156 -11.70 11.74 9.06
CA GLN A 156 -12.99 12.15 8.50
C GLN A 156 -14.06 12.28 9.59
N LEU A 157 -14.13 11.30 10.50
CA LEU A 157 -15.09 11.33 11.61
C LEU A 157 -14.83 12.50 12.57
N GLU A 158 -13.55 12.80 12.86
CA GLU A 158 -13.15 13.93 13.68
C GLU A 158 -13.60 15.27 13.06
N ASP A 159 -13.32 15.45 11.77
CA ASP A 159 -13.72 16.65 11.04
C ASP A 159 -15.24 16.78 10.95
N ASP A 160 -15.94 15.67 10.73
CA ASP A 160 -17.40 15.67 10.61
C ASP A 160 -18.08 16.07 11.92
N VAL A 161 -17.58 15.58 13.06
CA VAL A 161 -18.10 15.91 14.39
C VAL A 161 -17.81 17.37 14.78
N LYS A 162 -16.74 17.96 14.27
CA LYS A 162 -16.39 19.37 14.55
C LYS A 162 -17.14 20.37 13.69
N HIS A 163 -17.40 20.02 12.43
CA HIS A 163 -17.76 21.02 11.41
C HIS A 163 -19.13 20.80 10.76
N LEU A 164 -19.77 19.62 10.90
CA LEU A 164 -21.07 19.41 10.28
C LEU A 164 -22.19 20.13 11.03
N GLY A 165 -23.04 20.82 10.25
CA GLY A 165 -24.29 21.39 10.74
C GLY A 165 -25.37 20.34 11.08
N SER A 166 -25.14 19.06 10.79
CA SER A 166 -26.02 17.93 11.12
C SER A 166 -25.21 16.67 11.37
N HIS A 167 -25.49 15.99 12.48
CA HIS A 167 -24.78 14.79 12.93
C HIS A 167 -25.56 13.49 12.65
N ARG A 168 -26.58 13.54 11.78
CA ARG A 168 -27.47 12.41 11.48
C ARG A 168 -26.75 11.13 11.07
N TYR A 169 -25.58 11.24 10.44
CA TYR A 169 -24.81 10.11 9.91
C TYR A 169 -23.65 9.65 10.81
N ILE A 170 -23.37 10.33 11.92
CA ILE A 170 -22.22 9.99 12.78
C ILE A 170 -22.32 8.56 13.32
N ALA A 171 -23.51 8.13 13.76
CA ALA A 171 -23.73 6.74 14.20
C ALA A 171 -23.47 5.72 13.06
N HIS A 172 -23.76 6.08 11.82
CA HIS A 172 -23.50 5.20 10.68
C HIS A 172 -22.01 5.14 10.36
N GLN A 173 -21.33 6.29 10.32
CA GLN A 173 -19.88 6.38 10.12
C GLN A 173 -19.14 5.58 11.19
N LEU A 174 -19.47 5.77 12.47
CA LEU A 174 -18.83 5.06 13.57
C LEU A 174 -18.97 3.52 13.45
N SER A 175 -20.14 3.02 13.02
CA SER A 175 -20.36 1.57 12.87
C SER A 175 -19.79 0.97 11.59
N VAL A 176 -19.97 1.62 10.45
CA VAL A 176 -19.57 1.07 9.15
C VAL A 176 -18.12 1.36 8.82
N GLN A 177 -17.60 2.51 9.24
CA GLN A 177 -16.28 2.98 8.85
C GLN A 177 -15.22 2.61 9.89
N VAL A 178 -15.44 2.90 11.18
CA VAL A 178 -14.42 2.65 12.22
C VAL A 178 -14.49 1.21 12.74
N LEU A 179 -15.67 0.77 13.16
CA LEU A 179 -15.87 -0.56 13.75
C LEU A 179 -15.58 -1.73 12.79
N SER A 180 -15.89 -1.57 11.50
CA SER A 180 -15.61 -2.62 10.51
C SER A 180 -14.10 -2.79 10.26
N SER A 181 -13.35 -1.69 10.29
CA SER A 181 -11.89 -1.67 10.12
C SER A 181 -11.13 -2.28 11.30
N PHE A 182 -11.74 -2.37 12.50
CA PHE A 182 -11.16 -3.06 13.65
C PHE A 182 -11.12 -4.59 13.51
N LYS A 183 -11.76 -5.17 12.49
CA LYS A 183 -11.83 -6.63 12.34
C LYS A 183 -10.44 -7.24 12.13
N GLY A 184 -10.02 -8.03 13.12
CA GLY A 184 -8.73 -8.71 13.13
C GLY A 184 -7.57 -7.90 13.70
N ILE A 185 -7.83 -6.72 14.30
CA ILE A 185 -6.81 -5.90 14.97
C ILE A 185 -7.01 -5.99 16.49
N LEU A 186 -6.36 -6.97 17.12
CA LEU A 186 -6.49 -7.24 18.56
C LEU A 186 -6.16 -6.05 19.48
N PRO A 187 -5.10 -5.24 19.22
CA PRO A 187 -4.75 -4.12 20.09
C PRO A 187 -5.87 -3.07 20.23
N LEU A 188 -6.73 -2.96 19.22
CA LEU A 188 -7.84 -2.00 19.21
C LEU A 188 -9.15 -2.57 19.78
N SER A 189 -9.11 -3.80 20.32
CA SER A 189 -10.30 -4.47 20.88
C SER A 189 -10.93 -3.74 22.07
N VAL A 190 -10.13 -2.98 22.83
CA VAL A 190 -10.64 -2.14 23.93
C VAL A 190 -11.51 -1.01 23.37
N LEU A 191 -11.00 -0.29 22.36
CA LEU A 191 -11.74 0.77 21.68
C LEU A 191 -12.99 0.22 20.99
N LYS A 192 -12.88 -0.97 20.38
CA LYS A 192 -14.04 -1.66 19.80
C LYS A 192 -15.17 -1.83 20.82
N ARG A 193 -14.85 -2.35 22.01
CA ARG A 193 -15.81 -2.60 23.07
C ARG A 193 -16.42 -1.30 23.60
N ASP A 194 -15.61 -0.26 23.72
CA ASP A 194 -16.07 1.06 24.14
C ASP A 194 -17.08 1.65 23.15
N ILE A 195 -16.80 1.56 21.84
CA ILE A 195 -17.75 1.97 20.80
C ILE A 195 -19.05 1.18 20.92
N GLU A 196 -18.97 -0.16 21.02
CA GLU A 196 -20.15 -1.04 21.11
C GLU A 196 -21.02 -0.72 22.34
N ALA A 197 -20.41 -0.40 23.48
CA ALA A 197 -21.11 -0.05 24.72
C ALA A 197 -21.90 1.27 24.60
N ASN A 198 -21.34 2.27 23.91
CA ASN A 198 -21.95 3.59 23.78
C ASN A 198 -22.88 3.71 22.55
N PHE A 199 -22.74 2.80 21.57
CA PHE A 199 -23.38 2.91 20.26
C PHE A 199 -24.90 3.10 20.29
N LYS A 200 -25.59 2.31 21.12
CA LYS A 200 -27.06 2.33 21.20
C LYS A 200 -27.57 3.68 21.69
N GLN A 201 -26.94 4.21 22.75
CA GLN A 201 -27.35 5.47 23.37
C GLN A 201 -27.02 6.67 22.46
N LEU A 202 -25.84 6.66 21.84
CA LEU A 202 -25.47 7.64 20.82
C LEU A 202 -26.50 7.68 19.68
N LYS A 203 -26.85 6.51 19.13
CA LYS A 203 -27.84 6.43 18.04
C LYS A 203 -29.20 6.98 18.46
N THR A 204 -29.65 6.68 19.68
CA THR A 204 -30.91 7.21 20.22
C THR A 204 -30.86 8.73 20.40
N SER A 205 -29.72 9.31 20.78
CA SER A 205 -29.57 10.77 20.93
C SER A 205 -29.71 11.56 19.62
N LEU A 206 -29.56 10.88 18.47
CA LEU A 206 -29.67 11.46 17.14
C LEU A 206 -31.06 11.29 16.50
N VAL A 207 -32.01 10.70 17.21
CA VAL A 207 -33.40 10.58 16.73
C VAL A 207 -34.11 11.91 16.98
N THR A 208 -34.54 12.57 15.92
CA THR A 208 -35.39 13.76 15.99
C THR A 208 -36.87 13.38 15.92
N GLU A 209 -37.73 14.12 16.63
CA GLU A 209 -39.18 13.95 16.57
C GLU A 209 -39.70 14.27 15.15
N GLU A 210 -40.69 13.49 14.69
CA GLU A 210 -41.33 13.71 13.39
C GLU A 210 -41.93 15.13 13.32
N GLY A 211 -41.44 15.93 12.38
CA GLY A 211 -41.88 17.32 12.18
C GLY A 211 -40.99 18.40 12.81
N SER A 212 -39.93 18.01 13.54
CA SER A 212 -38.93 18.97 14.02
C SER A 212 -38.15 19.61 12.87
N LYS A 213 -37.95 20.93 12.93
CA LYS A 213 -37.07 21.68 12.00
C LYS A 213 -35.61 21.69 12.44
N MET A 214 -35.28 21.15 13.62
CA MET A 214 -33.91 21.09 14.10
C MET A 214 -33.19 19.89 13.50
N GLU A 215 -32.02 20.17 12.92
CA GLU A 215 -31.10 19.12 12.49
C GLU A 215 -30.58 18.31 13.68
N PRO A 216 -30.45 16.97 13.56
CA PRO A 216 -29.89 16.14 14.63
C PRO A 216 -28.48 16.61 14.99
N GLN A 217 -28.25 16.87 16.27
CA GLN A 217 -26.97 17.32 16.79
C GLN A 217 -26.53 16.39 17.93
N LEU A 218 -25.25 16.02 17.94
CA LEU A 218 -24.71 15.22 19.03
C LEU A 218 -24.68 16.04 20.33
N PRO A 219 -25.08 15.45 21.45
CA PRO A 219 -24.76 15.99 22.77
C PRO A 219 -23.25 16.21 22.94
N ALA A 220 -22.87 17.27 23.67
CA ALA A 220 -21.47 17.66 23.86
C ALA A 220 -20.57 16.55 24.42
N HIS A 221 -21.10 15.67 25.27
CA HIS A 221 -20.34 14.53 25.80
C HIS A 221 -20.01 13.48 24.73
N TYR A 222 -20.90 13.23 23.77
CA TYR A 222 -20.60 12.35 22.64
C TYR A 222 -19.65 12.99 21.65
N VAL A 223 -19.72 14.31 21.46
CA VAL A 223 -18.72 15.05 20.69
C VAL A 223 -17.34 14.85 21.30
N SER A 224 -17.17 15.14 22.60
CA SER A 224 -15.88 14.94 23.29
C SER A 224 -15.42 13.50 23.20
N TRP A 225 -16.30 12.53 23.47
CA TRP A 225 -15.97 11.11 23.43
C TRP A 225 -15.49 10.65 22.05
N ILE A 226 -16.14 11.08 20.96
CA ILE A 226 -15.70 10.73 19.61
C ILE A 226 -14.34 11.37 19.30
N LEU A 227 -14.11 12.62 19.72
CA LEU A 227 -12.83 13.29 19.51
C LEU A 227 -11.69 12.61 20.28
N ASP A 228 -11.94 12.16 21.51
CA ASP A 228 -10.96 11.40 22.30
C ASP A 228 -10.69 10.03 21.67
N LEU A 229 -11.73 9.37 21.15
CA LEU A 229 -11.64 8.11 20.43
C LEU A 229 -10.80 8.25 19.15
N THR A 230 -11.12 9.21 18.28
CA THR A 230 -10.39 9.42 17.02
C THR A 230 -8.95 9.80 17.31
N HIS A 231 -8.68 10.69 18.27
CA HIS A 231 -7.33 11.04 18.67
C HIS A 231 -6.53 9.81 19.15
N THR A 232 -7.14 8.94 19.95
CA THR A 232 -6.50 7.71 20.43
C THR A 232 -6.17 6.76 19.28
N ILE A 233 -7.09 6.60 18.32
CA ILE A 233 -6.86 5.78 17.13
C ILE A 233 -5.72 6.36 16.30
N LEU A 234 -5.76 7.66 15.98
CA LEU A 234 -4.74 8.33 15.18
C LEU A 234 -3.37 8.19 15.82
N SER A 235 -3.27 8.48 17.13
CA SER A 235 -2.02 8.32 17.88
C SER A 235 -1.50 6.89 17.85
N SER A 236 -2.38 5.90 18.08
CA SER A 236 -1.98 4.48 18.11
C SER A 236 -1.50 4.00 16.74
N VAL A 237 -2.20 4.35 15.67
CA VAL A 237 -1.82 3.97 14.30
C VAL A 237 -0.55 4.69 13.86
N SER A 238 -0.38 5.97 14.19
CA SER A 238 0.82 6.73 13.83
C SER A 238 2.08 6.29 14.59
N LEU A 239 1.94 5.82 15.83
CA LEU A 239 3.06 5.30 16.62
C LEU A 239 3.51 3.90 16.19
N LEU A 240 2.67 3.16 15.45
CA LEU A 240 2.97 1.83 14.92
C LEU A 240 3.59 0.88 15.99
N PRO A 241 2.93 0.67 17.15
CA PRO A 241 3.46 -0.20 18.19
C PRO A 241 3.62 -1.65 17.70
N GLU A 242 4.45 -2.45 18.38
CA GLU A 242 4.77 -3.83 18.00
C GLU A 242 3.51 -4.70 17.83
N ASP A 243 2.55 -4.60 18.76
CA ASP A 243 1.30 -5.36 18.70
C ASP A 243 0.45 -5.02 17.45
N LEU A 244 0.62 -3.82 16.89
CA LEU A 244 -0.06 -3.37 15.67
C LEU A 244 0.74 -3.69 14.41
N THR A 245 2.02 -4.02 14.51
CA THR A 245 2.93 -4.21 13.39
C THR A 245 3.45 -5.63 13.25
N GLU A 246 2.91 -6.59 14.01
CA GLU A 246 3.27 -8.03 13.94
C GLU A 246 3.23 -8.57 12.50
N ALA A 247 2.19 -8.24 11.72
CA ALA A 247 2.07 -8.64 10.31
C ALA A 247 3.09 -7.97 9.37
N LEU A 248 3.77 -6.92 9.83
CA LEU A 248 4.85 -6.22 9.13
C LEU A 248 6.23 -6.74 9.54
N SER A 249 6.30 -7.64 10.55
CA SER A 249 7.55 -8.08 11.15
C SER A 249 8.58 -8.64 10.15
N PRO A 250 8.22 -9.41 9.09
CA PRO A 250 9.22 -9.90 8.15
C PRO A 250 9.91 -8.75 7.41
N ALA A 251 9.13 -7.75 6.97
CA ALA A 251 9.65 -6.57 6.30
C ALA A 251 10.48 -5.70 7.24
N MET A 252 10.00 -5.46 8.47
CA MET A 252 10.73 -4.65 9.45
C MET A 252 12.05 -5.31 9.88
N ALA A 253 12.05 -6.64 10.04
CA ALA A 253 13.26 -7.40 10.35
C ALA A 253 14.28 -7.29 9.21
N PHE A 254 13.84 -7.42 7.95
CA PHE A 254 14.71 -7.22 6.79
C PHE A 254 15.27 -5.79 6.76
N VAL A 255 14.43 -4.76 6.87
CA VAL A 255 14.88 -3.35 6.86
C VAL A 255 15.90 -3.09 7.98
N SER A 256 15.68 -3.65 9.17
CA SER A 256 16.59 -3.55 10.31
C SER A 256 17.90 -4.33 10.11
N SER A 257 17.92 -5.34 9.25
CA SER A 257 19.14 -6.08 8.90
C SER A 257 20.02 -5.34 7.88
N LEU A 258 19.48 -4.32 7.20
CA LEU A 258 20.23 -3.50 6.24
C LEU A 258 21.02 -2.35 6.90
N SER A 259 20.80 -2.09 8.20
CA SER A 259 21.45 -1.01 8.97
C SER A 259 22.74 -1.44 9.65
#